data_AF-A0A7C3UGV6-F1
#
_entry.id   AF-A0A7C3UGV6-F1
#
_cell.length_a   1.000
_cell.length_b   1.000
_cell.length_c   1.000
_cell.angle_alpha   90.00
_cell.angle_beta   90.00
_cell.angle_gamma   90.00
#
_symmetry.space_group_name_H-M   'P 1'
#
loop_
_entity.id
_entity.type
_entity.pdbx_description
1 polymer ?
#
loop_
_entity_poly.entity_id
_entity_poly.type
_entity_poly.pdbx_seq_one_letter_code
_entity_poly.pdbx_strand_id
1 'polypeptide(L)'
;MNEFPSKEFFATIMKRIRGVPFSYVIEMTTGCKVIPIDEERDKEVLDEIYETAISVIEDSKEEDFSRLRPNEVSNILEDMLRTKLGGVIPENKVAGYPNILIERNGRSYYLEVKLAEEGQLDSSLRTFYYEPVELAKVKRDACHLIVGFIHKKKVVTGFKIVDASRIRVNLKCEFNTNNPELYKPENVVREYPEKGSRFRS
;
A
#
# COMPACT_ATOMS: atom_id res chain seq x y z
N MET A 1 -33.21 -4.18 -14.72
CA MET A 1 -32.78 -3.13 -15.66
C MET A 1 -31.40 -2.70 -15.21
N ASN A 2 -30.35 -3.01 -15.99
CA ASN A 2 -29.04 -2.45 -15.69
C ASN A 2 -29.06 -1.01 -16.19
N GLU A 3 -29.31 -0.07 -15.29
CA GLU A 3 -29.07 1.34 -15.59
C GLU A 3 -27.56 1.51 -15.73
N PHE A 4 -27.11 1.76 -16.96
CA PHE A 4 -25.74 2.18 -17.19
C PHE A 4 -25.46 3.48 -16.43
N PRO A 5 -24.22 3.71 -15.97
CA PRO A 5 -23.89 4.95 -15.28
C PRO A 5 -24.20 6.18 -16.14
N SER A 6 -24.70 7.24 -15.52
CA SER A 6 -25.09 8.46 -16.25
C SER A 6 -23.89 9.26 -16.74
N LYS A 7 -24.12 10.21 -17.67
CA LYS A 7 -23.06 11.12 -18.10
C LYS A 7 -22.49 11.95 -16.94
N GLU A 8 -23.32 12.31 -15.97
CA GLU A 8 -22.92 13.04 -14.75
C GLU A 8 -21.97 12.20 -13.89
N PHE A 9 -22.21 10.88 -13.81
CA PHE A 9 -21.28 9.95 -13.15
C PHE A 9 -19.91 9.96 -13.86
N PHE A 10 -19.89 9.82 -15.18
CA PHE A 10 -18.63 9.86 -15.95
C PHE A 10 -17.93 11.22 -15.80
N ALA A 11 -18.66 12.33 -15.82
CA ALA A 11 -18.12 13.66 -15.57
C ALA A 11 -17.50 13.77 -14.17
N THR A 12 -18.02 13.05 -13.19
CA THR A 12 -17.49 13.02 -11.82
C THR A 12 -16.18 12.23 -11.73
N ILE A 13 -16.13 11.00 -12.26
CA ILE A 13 -14.91 10.17 -12.18
C ILE A 13 -13.78 10.66 -13.10
N MET A 14 -14.09 11.45 -14.13
CA MET A 14 -13.09 12.10 -14.99
C MET A 14 -12.45 13.33 -14.33
N LYS A 15 -13.05 13.89 -13.27
CA LYS A 15 -12.45 15.01 -12.54
C LYS A 15 -11.18 14.57 -11.83
N ARG A 16 -10.11 15.35 -12.00
CA ARG A 16 -8.85 15.14 -11.30
C ARG A 16 -8.97 15.69 -9.88
N ILE A 17 -9.05 14.80 -8.90
CA ILE A 17 -8.94 15.17 -7.48
C ILE A 17 -7.48 15.05 -7.07
N ARG A 18 -6.90 16.15 -6.58
CA ARG A 18 -5.47 16.23 -6.24
C ARG A 18 -5.25 16.90 -4.90
N GLY A 19 -4.16 16.53 -4.23
CA GLY A 19 -3.67 17.21 -3.03
C GLY A 19 -4.59 17.08 -1.81
N VAL A 20 -5.43 16.05 -1.75
CA VAL A 20 -6.37 15.84 -0.65
C VAL A 20 -5.60 15.33 0.57
N PRO A 21 -5.81 15.90 1.77
CA PRO A 21 -5.22 15.35 2.99
C PRO A 21 -5.60 13.87 3.16
N PHE A 22 -4.63 12.99 3.38
CA PHE A 22 -4.92 11.58 3.56
C PHE A 22 -5.73 11.30 4.82
N SER A 23 -5.50 12.06 5.89
CA SER A 23 -6.31 12.04 7.11
C SER A 23 -7.80 12.27 6.84
N TYR A 24 -8.12 13.23 5.98
CA TYR A 24 -9.50 13.48 5.55
C TYR A 24 -10.08 12.31 4.75
N VAL A 25 -9.30 11.70 3.87
CA VAL A 25 -9.74 10.51 3.13
C VAL A 25 -10.11 9.38 4.08
N ILE A 26 -9.25 9.06 5.06
CA ILE A 26 -9.51 8.01 6.06
C ILE A 26 -10.77 8.33 6.88
N GLU A 27 -10.95 9.57 7.32
CA GLU A 27 -12.12 9.96 8.09
C GLU A 27 -13.40 9.77 7.27
N MET A 28 -13.41 10.18 6.00
CA MET A 28 -14.59 10.04 5.14
C MET A 28 -14.90 8.59 4.75
N THR A 29 -13.89 7.71 4.67
CA THR A 29 -14.09 6.33 4.22
C THR A 29 -14.24 5.33 5.37
N THR A 30 -13.86 5.69 6.59
CA THR A 30 -13.87 4.78 7.74
C THR A 30 -14.62 5.33 8.95
N GLY A 31 -14.83 6.66 9.03
CA GLY A 31 -15.37 7.34 10.20
C GLY A 31 -14.36 7.57 11.33
N CYS A 32 -13.12 7.08 11.18
CA CYS A 32 -12.06 7.21 12.18
C CYS A 32 -11.08 8.34 11.85
N LYS A 33 -10.51 8.96 12.88
CA LYS A 33 -9.54 10.04 12.74
C LYS A 33 -8.11 9.52 12.68
N VAL A 34 -7.32 10.11 11.78
CA VAL A 34 -5.86 10.01 11.79
C VAL A 34 -5.31 11.10 12.71
N ILE A 35 -4.85 10.70 13.90
CA ILE A 35 -4.28 11.59 14.90
C ILE A 35 -2.86 11.98 14.46
N PRO A 36 -2.53 13.28 14.39
CA PRO A 36 -1.16 13.71 14.10
C PRO A 36 -0.17 13.25 15.16
N ILE A 37 1.04 12.92 14.71
CA ILE A 37 2.14 12.56 15.60
C ILE A 37 2.59 13.78 16.39
N ASP A 38 2.73 13.58 17.69
CA ASP A 38 3.34 14.52 18.63
C ASP A 38 4.71 13.97 19.02
N GLU A 39 5.78 14.66 18.63
CA GLU A 39 7.15 14.16 18.77
C GLU A 39 7.60 14.02 20.24
N GLU A 40 6.98 14.76 21.17
CA GLU A 40 7.28 14.65 22.60
C GLU A 40 6.46 13.52 23.23
N ARG A 41 5.15 13.51 23.00
CA ARG A 41 4.24 12.52 23.60
C ARG A 41 4.44 11.12 23.02
N ASP A 42 4.66 11.03 21.71
CA ASP A 42 4.75 9.76 21.01
C ASP A 42 6.23 9.30 20.86
N LYS A 43 7.18 9.99 21.51
CA LYS A 43 8.64 9.77 21.42
C LYS A 43 9.05 8.31 21.64
N GLU A 44 8.60 7.69 22.73
CA GLU A 44 9.00 6.32 23.08
C GLU A 44 8.64 5.32 21.98
N VAL A 45 7.46 5.50 21.37
CA VAL A 45 6.99 4.63 20.29
C VAL A 45 7.75 4.91 18.99
N LEU A 46 8.10 6.16 18.71
CA LEU A 46 8.93 6.52 17.56
C LEU A 46 10.34 5.93 17.70
N ASP A 47 10.94 6.01 18.89
CA ASP A 47 12.24 5.40 19.18
C ASP A 47 12.17 3.87 19.03
N GLU A 48 11.13 3.22 19.56
CA GLU A 48 10.91 1.77 19.42
C GLU A 48 10.82 1.34 17.94
N ILE A 49 10.02 2.05 17.14
CA ILE A 49 9.87 1.77 15.71
C ILE A 49 11.18 2.01 14.96
N TYR A 50 11.90 3.07 15.31
CA TYR A 50 13.19 3.40 14.71
C TYR A 50 14.24 2.31 14.96
N GLU A 51 14.46 1.94 16.22
CA GLU A 51 15.42 0.89 16.59
C GLU A 51 15.03 -0.47 16.00
N THR A 52 13.72 -0.77 15.96
CA THR A 52 13.25 -2.01 15.34
C THR A 52 13.49 -2.01 13.83
N ALA A 53 13.26 -0.89 13.14
CA ALA A 53 13.54 -0.77 11.71
C ALA A 53 15.04 -0.90 11.40
N ILE A 54 15.94 -0.43 12.28
CA ILE A 54 17.38 -0.71 12.18
C ILE A 54 17.63 -2.22 12.25
N SER A 55 17.08 -2.90 13.26
CA SER A 55 17.23 -4.35 13.38
C SER A 55 16.67 -5.10 12.16
N VAL A 56 15.56 -4.65 11.57
CA VAL A 56 15.02 -5.23 10.34
C VAL A 56 15.99 -5.09 9.17
N ILE A 57 16.66 -3.94 9.02
CA ILE A 57 17.70 -3.77 7.99
C ILE A 57 18.84 -4.75 8.18
N GLU A 58 19.35 -4.88 9.40
CA GLU A 58 20.46 -5.79 9.69
C GLU A 58 20.09 -7.24 9.38
N ASP A 59 18.94 -7.70 9.86
CA ASP A 59 18.46 -9.06 9.58
C ASP A 59 18.19 -9.28 8.08
N SER A 60 17.75 -8.25 7.35
CA SER A 60 17.46 -8.36 5.92
C SER A 60 18.70 -8.60 5.05
N LYS A 61 19.92 -8.43 5.60
CA LYS A 61 21.17 -8.74 4.91
C LYS A 61 21.43 -10.24 4.80
N GLU A 62 20.82 -11.03 5.68
CA GLU A 62 20.91 -12.50 5.66
C GLU A 62 19.91 -13.13 4.65
N GLU A 63 19.01 -12.32 4.09
CA GLU A 63 18.00 -12.76 3.12
C GLU A 63 18.47 -12.60 1.66
N ASP A 64 18.13 -13.58 0.81
CA ASP A 64 18.39 -13.48 -0.65
C ASP A 64 17.18 -12.91 -1.40
N PHE A 65 17.21 -11.60 -1.68
CA PHE A 65 16.19 -10.91 -2.46
C PHE A 65 16.42 -10.94 -3.99
N SER A 66 17.46 -11.63 -4.48
CA SER A 66 17.88 -11.55 -5.89
C SER A 66 16.80 -11.98 -6.88
N ARG A 67 15.94 -12.92 -6.51
CA ARG A 67 14.84 -13.45 -7.35
C ARG A 67 13.47 -12.87 -7.03
N LEU A 68 13.35 -12.07 -5.98
CA LEU A 68 12.08 -11.50 -5.54
C LEU A 68 11.73 -10.22 -6.29
N ARG A 69 10.43 -10.02 -6.47
CA ARG A 69 9.86 -8.75 -6.90
C ARG A 69 9.82 -7.77 -5.72
N PRO A 70 9.83 -6.45 -5.96
CA PRO A 70 9.83 -5.46 -4.88
C PRO A 70 8.69 -5.61 -3.87
N ASN A 71 7.49 -6.02 -4.31
CA ASN A 71 6.36 -6.27 -3.42
C ASN A 71 6.57 -7.49 -2.52
N GLU A 72 7.24 -8.54 -3.00
CA GLU A 72 7.57 -9.73 -2.21
C GLU A 72 8.62 -9.40 -1.15
N VAL A 73 9.63 -8.59 -1.50
CA VAL A 73 10.59 -8.07 -0.52
C VAL A 73 9.90 -7.21 0.53
N SER A 74 9.00 -6.31 0.12
CA SER A 74 8.22 -5.47 1.04
C SER A 74 7.41 -6.29 2.04
N ASN A 75 6.80 -7.41 1.61
CA ASN A 75 6.04 -8.29 2.48
C ASN A 75 6.93 -8.98 3.53
N ILE A 76 8.16 -9.35 3.17
CA ILE A 76 9.13 -9.93 4.12
C ILE A 76 9.51 -8.89 5.17
N LEU A 77 9.86 -7.67 4.74
CA LEU A 77 10.20 -6.58 5.67
C LEU A 77 9.03 -6.20 6.59
N GLU A 78 7.80 -6.24 6.07
CA GLU A 78 6.58 -6.09 6.87
C GLU A 78 6.47 -7.15 7.96
N ASP A 79 6.68 -8.42 7.62
CA ASP A 79 6.59 -9.52 8.57
C ASP A 79 7.66 -9.43 9.67
N MET A 80 8.89 -9.08 9.29
CA MET A 80 10.00 -8.87 10.22
C MET A 80 9.70 -7.72 11.19
N LEU A 81 9.28 -6.57 10.68
CA LEU A 81 8.94 -5.40 11.50
C LEU A 81 7.78 -5.71 12.45
N ARG A 82 6.72 -6.32 11.92
CA ARG A 82 5.52 -6.70 12.69
C ARG A 82 5.88 -7.65 13.83
N THR A 83 6.66 -8.68 13.54
CA THR A 83 7.06 -9.70 14.53
C THR A 83 7.89 -9.08 15.64
N LYS A 84 8.89 -8.26 15.31
CA LYS A 84 9.75 -7.61 16.31
C LYS A 84 9.02 -6.59 17.17
N LEU A 85 8.06 -5.85 16.60
CA LEU A 85 7.20 -4.93 17.35
C LEU A 85 6.10 -5.65 18.17
N GLY A 86 5.94 -6.97 18.03
CA GLY A 86 4.79 -7.67 18.60
C GLY A 86 3.44 -7.13 18.07
N GLY A 87 3.43 -6.66 16.82
CA GLY A 87 2.26 -6.10 16.17
C GLY A 87 1.32 -7.16 15.60
N VAL A 88 0.06 -6.79 15.45
CA VAL A 88 -0.99 -7.65 14.88
C VAL A 88 -1.36 -7.18 13.48
N ILE A 89 -1.92 -8.09 12.67
CA ILE A 89 -2.55 -7.75 11.41
C ILE A 89 -3.94 -7.16 11.73
N PRO A 90 -4.22 -5.89 11.39
CA PRO A 90 -5.51 -5.28 11.69
C PRO A 90 -6.67 -6.06 11.08
N GLU A 91 -7.70 -6.33 11.89
CA GLU A 91 -8.89 -7.10 11.50
C GLU A 91 -8.59 -8.51 10.94
N ASN A 92 -7.38 -9.05 11.16
CA ASN A 92 -6.88 -10.30 10.57
C ASN A 92 -6.96 -10.33 9.03
N LYS A 93 -6.90 -9.16 8.38
CA LYS A 93 -6.94 -9.02 6.92
C LYS A 93 -5.55 -8.75 6.37
N VAL A 94 -5.01 -9.70 5.62
CA VAL A 94 -3.69 -9.58 4.99
C VAL A 94 -3.65 -8.47 3.95
N ALA A 95 -4.69 -8.36 3.12
CA ALA A 95 -4.76 -7.35 2.07
C ALA A 95 -5.28 -5.99 2.58
N GLY A 96 -4.77 -4.91 1.99
CA GLY A 96 -5.23 -3.55 2.21
C GLY A 96 -4.54 -2.84 3.38
N TYR A 97 -4.79 -1.54 3.44
CA TYR A 97 -4.21 -0.63 4.42
C TYR A 97 -4.95 -0.67 5.77
N PRO A 98 -4.27 -0.63 6.92
CA PRO A 98 -2.80 -0.59 7.12
C PRO A 98 -2.21 -1.98 7.38
N ASN A 99 -0.90 -2.16 7.20
CA ASN A 99 -0.23 -3.45 7.42
C ASN A 99 -0.26 -3.95 8.88
N ILE A 100 0.10 -3.10 9.83
CA ILE A 100 0.37 -3.47 11.23
C ILE A 100 -0.45 -2.58 12.18
N LEU A 101 -0.93 -3.15 13.28
CA LEU A 101 -1.42 -2.41 14.45
C LEU A 101 -0.56 -2.76 15.66
N ILE A 102 -0.07 -1.74 16.35
CA ILE A 102 0.51 -1.86 17.68
C ILE A 102 -0.26 -0.97 18.66
N GLU A 103 -0.27 -1.37 19.92
CA GLU A 103 -0.81 -0.56 21.02
C GLU A 103 0.26 -0.31 22.05
N ARG A 104 0.43 0.96 22.42
CA ARG A 104 1.44 1.43 23.38
C ARG A 104 0.84 2.54 24.21
N ASN A 105 1.03 2.48 25.53
CA ASN A 105 0.61 3.52 26.46
C ASN A 105 -0.87 3.94 26.28
N GLY A 106 -1.76 2.96 26.03
CA GLY A 106 -3.20 3.19 25.81
C GLY A 106 -3.57 3.85 24.47
N ARG A 107 -2.62 3.96 23.54
CA ARG A 107 -2.79 4.55 22.21
C ARG A 107 -2.57 3.49 21.14
N SER A 108 -3.30 3.60 20.04
CA SER A 108 -3.17 2.74 18.87
C SER A 108 -2.34 3.41 17.79
N TYR A 109 -1.47 2.64 17.15
CA TYR A 109 -0.64 3.08 16.03
C TYR A 109 -0.81 2.10 14.87
N TYR A 110 -1.25 2.62 13.74
CA TYR A 110 -1.28 1.87 12.49
C TYR A 110 0.00 2.14 11.71
N LEU A 111 0.68 1.07 11.29
CA LEU A 111 1.87 1.16 10.46
C LEU A 111 1.60 0.58 9.08
N GLU A 112 2.09 1.29 8.07
CA GLU A 112 2.19 0.81 6.70
C GLU A 112 3.67 0.64 6.35
N VAL A 113 4.02 -0.48 5.72
CA VAL A 113 5.37 -0.73 5.25
C VAL A 113 5.44 -0.49 3.76
N LYS A 114 6.49 0.22 3.33
CA LYS A 114 6.80 0.43 1.92
C LYS A 114 8.25 0.11 1.66
N LEU A 115 8.52 -0.28 0.41
CA LEU A 115 9.86 -0.45 -0.12
C LEU A 115 10.02 0.48 -1.32
N ALA A 116 11.04 1.34 -1.28
CA ALA A 116 11.37 2.29 -2.33
C ALA A 116 12.82 2.10 -2.79
N GLU A 117 13.07 2.29 -4.08
CA GLU A 117 14.43 2.33 -4.62
C GLU A 117 15.07 3.70 -4.33
N GLU A 118 16.34 3.73 -3.91
CA GLU A 118 17.09 4.95 -3.59
C GLU A 118 17.04 5.99 -4.72
N GLY A 119 17.19 5.55 -5.97
CA GLY A 119 17.13 6.43 -7.15
C GLY A 119 15.72 6.90 -7.53
N GLN A 120 14.67 6.49 -6.81
CA GLN A 120 13.27 6.84 -7.07
C GLN A 120 12.64 7.65 -5.92
N LEU A 121 13.41 8.07 -4.92
CA LEU A 121 12.87 8.83 -3.78
C LEU A 121 12.30 10.19 -4.18
N ASP A 122 12.88 10.83 -5.21
CA ASP A 122 12.39 12.09 -5.78
C ASP A 122 11.45 11.88 -6.99
N SER A 123 11.04 10.63 -7.24
CA SER A 123 10.17 10.29 -8.35
C SER A 123 8.75 10.81 -8.14
N SER A 124 8.12 11.27 -9.22
CA SER A 124 6.68 11.60 -9.21
C SER A 124 5.78 10.36 -9.37
N LEU A 125 6.37 9.18 -9.47
CA LEU A 125 5.64 7.92 -9.52
C LEU A 125 4.89 7.66 -8.20
N ARG A 126 3.72 7.02 -8.31
CA ARG A 126 2.88 6.71 -7.15
C ARG A 126 3.52 5.59 -6.33
N THR A 127 3.89 5.89 -5.09
CA THR A 127 4.54 4.96 -4.15
C THR A 127 3.62 4.53 -3.00
N PHE A 128 2.51 5.26 -2.79
CA PHE A 128 1.51 4.95 -1.76
C PHE A 128 0.13 4.81 -2.41
N TYR A 129 -0.60 3.78 -2.02
CA TYR A 129 -1.93 3.45 -2.51
C TYR A 129 -2.84 3.18 -1.33
N TYR A 130 -4.00 3.85 -1.32
CA TYR A 130 -5.08 3.55 -0.42
C TYR A 130 -6.33 3.31 -1.26
N GLU A 131 -6.92 2.13 -1.08
CA GLU A 131 -8.18 1.76 -1.70
C GLU A 131 -9.27 1.76 -0.62
N PRO A 132 -10.28 2.64 -0.72
CA PRO A 132 -11.44 2.57 0.14
C PRO A 132 -12.18 1.26 -0.09
N VAL A 133 -12.36 0.47 0.97
CA VAL A 133 -13.11 -0.79 0.93
C VAL A 133 -14.21 -0.76 1.98
N GLU A 134 -15.34 -1.41 1.70
CA GLU A 134 -16.49 -1.46 2.61
C GLU A 134 -16.11 -1.99 4.00
N LEU A 135 -15.26 -3.02 4.03
CA LEU A 135 -14.76 -3.60 5.27
C LEU A 135 -13.36 -3.10 5.60
N ALA A 136 -13.25 -1.81 5.90
CA ALA A 136 -11.99 -1.16 6.26
C ALA A 136 -11.29 -1.81 7.47
N LYS A 137 -9.95 -1.83 7.45
CA LYS A 137 -9.10 -2.32 8.55
C LYS A 137 -8.89 -1.29 9.68
N VAL A 138 -9.08 0.00 9.37
CA VAL A 138 -9.06 1.08 10.36
C VAL A 138 -10.40 1.08 11.08
N LYS A 139 -10.40 0.89 12.40
CA LYS A 139 -11.60 0.76 13.24
C LYS A 139 -11.61 1.64 14.49
N ARG A 140 -10.56 2.43 14.70
CA ARG A 140 -10.41 3.32 15.85
C ARG A 140 -9.54 4.51 15.47
N ASP A 141 -9.74 5.62 16.17
CA ASP A 141 -8.89 6.80 16.06
C ASP A 141 -7.47 6.45 16.50
N ALA A 142 -6.47 6.78 15.69
CA ALA A 142 -5.11 6.31 15.90
C ALA A 142 -4.09 7.21 15.20
N CYS A 143 -2.83 7.13 15.63
CA CYS A 143 -1.71 7.66 14.86
C CYS A 143 -1.40 6.71 13.69
N HIS A 144 -1.07 7.25 12.52
CA HIS A 144 -0.73 6.46 11.34
C HIS A 144 0.69 6.80 10.89
N LEU A 145 1.56 5.79 10.84
CA LEU A 145 2.94 5.90 10.43
C LEU A 145 3.19 5.08 9.16
N ILE A 146 4.06 5.56 8.29
CA ILE A 146 4.59 4.79 7.15
C ILE A 146 6.07 4.56 7.41
N VAL A 147 6.49 3.29 7.46
CA VAL A 147 7.90 2.90 7.48
C VAL A 147 8.31 2.55 6.05
N GLY A 148 8.94 3.52 5.40
CA GLY A 148 9.45 3.37 4.03
C GLY A 148 10.89 2.91 4.04
N PHE A 149 11.13 1.61 3.89
CA PHE A 149 12.45 1.05 3.65
C PHE A 149 12.98 1.46 2.28
N ILE A 150 14.29 1.65 2.20
CA ILE A 150 15.01 2.12 1.02
C ILE A 150 15.97 1.02 0.61
N HIS A 151 15.97 0.67 -0.68
CA HIS A 151 16.93 -0.29 -1.22
C HIS A 151 17.77 0.29 -2.36
N LYS A 152 18.98 -0.26 -2.49
CA LYS A 152 19.90 -0.02 -3.59
C LYS A 152 20.37 -1.36 -4.13
N LYS A 153 20.16 -1.61 -5.43
CA LYS A 153 20.51 -2.91 -6.07
C LYS A 153 19.99 -4.12 -5.27
N LYS A 154 18.74 -4.05 -4.81
CA LYS A 154 18.04 -5.05 -3.98
C LYS A 154 18.56 -5.26 -2.56
N VAL A 155 19.55 -4.50 -2.10
CA VAL A 155 19.97 -4.48 -0.70
C VAL A 155 19.22 -3.37 0.02
N VAL A 156 18.60 -3.66 1.16
CA VAL A 156 17.95 -2.64 2.00
C VAL A 156 19.03 -1.88 2.76
N THR A 157 19.05 -0.55 2.62
CA THR A 157 20.15 0.30 3.09
C THR A 157 19.72 1.41 4.04
N GLY A 158 18.42 1.63 4.20
CA GLY A 158 17.90 2.67 5.09
C GLY A 158 16.39 2.64 5.18
N PHE A 159 15.82 3.57 5.96
CA PHE A 159 14.38 3.77 6.04
C PHE A 159 14.04 5.23 6.36
N LYS A 160 12.77 5.59 6.16
CA LYS A 160 12.16 6.83 6.66
C LYS A 160 10.86 6.50 7.38
N ILE A 161 10.62 7.16 8.52
CA ILE A 161 9.35 7.11 9.24
C ILE A 161 8.57 8.38 8.87
N VAL A 162 7.34 8.21 8.38
CA VAL A 162 6.50 9.30 7.88
C VAL A 162 5.18 9.34 8.64
N ASP A 163 4.82 10.53 9.13
CA ASP A 163 3.48 10.81 9.68
C ASP A 163 2.46 10.91 8.54
N ALA A 164 1.56 9.92 8.46
CA ALA A 164 0.54 9.86 7.41
C ALA A 164 -0.55 10.94 7.57
N SER A 165 -0.67 11.59 8.74
CA SER A 165 -1.59 12.73 8.89
C SER A 165 -1.17 13.93 8.03
N ARG A 166 0.12 14.02 7.65
CA ARG A 166 0.72 15.13 6.93
C ARG A 166 0.78 14.92 5.40
N ILE A 167 0.53 13.71 4.92
CA ILE A 167 0.63 13.40 3.49
C ILE A 167 -0.64 13.84 2.73
N ARG A 168 -0.45 14.13 1.44
CA ARG A 168 -1.53 14.45 0.51
C ARG A 168 -1.59 13.40 -0.60
N VAL A 169 -2.80 13.02 -0.99
CA VAL A 169 -3.07 12.00 -2.00
C VAL A 169 -3.88 12.57 -3.16
N ASN A 170 -3.79 11.88 -4.30
CA ASN A 170 -4.55 12.17 -5.50
C ASN A 170 -5.46 10.98 -5.80
N LEU A 171 -6.67 11.21 -6.31
CA LEU A 171 -7.54 10.14 -6.78
C LEU A 171 -7.27 9.88 -8.26
N LYS A 172 -7.06 8.61 -8.62
CA LYS A 172 -7.05 8.15 -10.00
C LYS A 172 -8.12 7.08 -10.17
N CYS A 173 -9.16 7.39 -10.93
CA CYS A 173 -10.15 6.41 -11.36
C CYS A 173 -9.65 5.72 -12.63
N GLU A 174 -9.74 4.39 -12.71
CA GLU A 174 -9.42 3.63 -13.91
C GLU A 174 -10.42 2.50 -14.12
N PHE A 175 -10.80 2.26 -15.39
CA PHE A 175 -11.56 1.09 -15.80
C PHE A 175 -10.56 -0.02 -16.12
N ASN A 176 -10.86 -1.23 -15.68
CA ASN A 176 -10.04 -2.40 -15.94
C ASN A 176 -10.90 -3.56 -16.43
N THR A 177 -10.24 -4.57 -17.02
CA THR A 177 -10.82 -5.87 -17.34
C THR A 177 -9.76 -6.94 -17.08
N ASN A 178 -10.15 -8.21 -17.13
CA ASN A 178 -9.25 -9.34 -16.92
C ASN A 178 -9.00 -10.10 -18.24
N ASN A 179 -7.98 -10.98 -18.24
CA ASN A 179 -7.63 -11.77 -19.43
C ASN A 179 -8.82 -12.63 -19.94
N PRO A 180 -9.58 -13.35 -19.09
CA PRO A 180 -10.74 -14.10 -19.54
C PRO A 180 -11.78 -13.27 -20.30
N GLU A 181 -12.09 -12.05 -19.82
CA GLU A 181 -13.02 -11.14 -20.50
C GLU A 181 -12.45 -10.60 -21.81
N LEU A 182 -11.19 -10.16 -21.78
CA LEU A 182 -10.52 -9.56 -22.93
C LEU A 182 -10.40 -10.55 -24.12
N TYR A 183 -10.14 -11.82 -23.85
CA TYR A 183 -9.86 -12.85 -24.86
C TYR A 183 -11.03 -13.83 -25.10
N LYS A 184 -12.27 -13.43 -24.79
CA LYS A 184 -13.43 -14.22 -25.21
C LYS A 184 -13.43 -14.42 -26.73
N PRO A 185 -13.82 -15.61 -27.25
CA PRO A 185 -13.81 -15.89 -28.69
C PRO A 185 -14.51 -14.81 -29.53
N GLU A 186 -15.63 -14.28 -29.06
CA GLU A 186 -16.40 -13.21 -29.70
C GLU A 186 -15.68 -11.84 -29.73
N ASN A 187 -14.73 -11.61 -28.83
CA ASN A 187 -13.94 -10.38 -28.76
C ASN A 187 -12.68 -10.44 -29.64
N VAL A 188 -12.21 -11.64 -30.01
CA VAL A 188 -10.97 -11.84 -30.76
C VAL A 188 -11.22 -11.70 -32.27
N VAL A 189 -10.77 -10.59 -32.84
CA VAL A 189 -10.94 -10.30 -34.28
C VAL A 189 -9.92 -11.06 -35.15
N ARG A 190 -8.69 -11.24 -34.65
CA ARG A 190 -7.60 -12.01 -35.28
C ARG A 190 -6.65 -12.50 -34.20
N GLU A 191 -6.05 -13.66 -34.42
CA GLU A 191 -4.99 -14.20 -33.56
C GLU A 191 -3.78 -14.66 -34.39
N TYR A 192 -2.63 -14.76 -33.74
CA TYR A 192 -1.44 -15.30 -34.39
C TYR A 192 -1.66 -16.79 -34.66
N PRO A 193 -1.39 -17.30 -35.87
CA PRO A 193 -1.57 -18.71 -36.17
C PRO A 193 -0.61 -19.53 -35.29
N GLU A 194 -1.14 -20.42 -34.47
CA GLU A 194 -0.31 -21.39 -33.77
C GLU A 194 0.50 -22.18 -34.80
N LYS A 195 1.84 -22.21 -34.64
CA LYS A 195 2.70 -23.09 -35.42
C LYS A 195 2.37 -24.55 -35.05
N GLY A 196 1.42 -25.16 -35.75
CA GLY A 196 1.12 -26.58 -35.55
C GLY A 196 -0.26 -27.09 -35.96
N SER A 197 -1.24 -26.23 -36.25
CA SER A 197 -2.52 -26.71 -36.80
C SER A 197 -2.37 -27.05 -38.28
N ARG A 198 -1.73 -28.20 -38.57
CA ARG A 198 -1.88 -28.88 -39.85
C ARG A 198 -3.34 -29.30 -39.95
N PHE A 199 -4.01 -28.77 -40.97
CA PHE A 199 -5.19 -29.30 -41.64
C PHE A 199 -5.58 -30.71 -41.16
N ARG A 200 -6.69 -30.82 -40.42
CA ARG A 200 -7.52 -32.01 -40.47
C ARG A 200 -8.57 -31.78 -41.55
N SER A 201 -8.33 -32.39 -42.69
CA SER A 201 -9.32 -32.71 -43.73
C SER A 201 -10.47 -33.54 -43.16
#